data_AF-G5QFI6-F1
#
_entry.id   AF-G5QFI6-F1
#
_cell.length_a   1.000
_cell.length_b   1.000
_cell.length_c   1.000
_cell.angle_alpha   90.00
_cell.angle_beta   90.00
_cell.angle_gamma   90.00
#
_symmetry.space_group_name_H-M   'P 1'
#
loop_
_entity.id
_entity.type
_entity.pdbx_description
1 polymer ?
#
loop_
_entity_poly.entity_id
_entity_poly.type
_entity_poly.pdbx_seq_one_letter_code
_entity_poly.pdbx_strand_id
1 'polypeptide(L)' 'MDQLPSEQVIAEVKRHLQANPKTVFLIGGAKEVPYDEIIKALNLLHSAGVKSVGLMTQPI' A
#
# COMPACT_ATOMS: atom_id res chain seq x y z
N MET A 1 -6.70 1.63 16.40
CA MET A 1 -5.56 1.25 15.54
C MET A 1 -5.06 2.54 14.92
N ASP A 2 -3.84 2.94 15.28
CA ASP A 2 -3.20 4.16 14.75
C ASP A 2 -2.96 3.96 13.25
N GLN A 3 -3.76 4.64 12.42
CA GLN A 3 -3.47 4.73 11.00
C GLN A 3 -2.22 5.60 10.87
N LEU A 4 -1.12 5.00 10.42
CA LEU A 4 0.09 5.75 10.09
C LEU A 4 -0.28 6.85 9.08
N PRO A 5 0.16 8.10 9.31
CA PRO A 5 -0.08 9.17 8.34
C PRO A 5 0.51 8.78 6.99
N SER A 6 -0.18 9.15 5.92
CA SER A 6 0.17 8.76 4.54
C SER A 6 1.62 9.07 4.17
N GLU A 7 2.20 10.15 4.72
CA GLU A 7 3.62 10.49 4.56
C GLU A 7 4.58 9.44 5.15
N GLN A 8 4.28 8.88 6.33
CA GLN A 8 5.10 7.82 6.93
C GLN A 8 5.00 6.52 6.13
N VAL A 9 3.80 6.19 5.62
CA VAL A 9 3.62 5.03 4.74
C VAL A 9 4.49 5.17 3.50
N ILE A 10 4.52 6.35 2.86
CA ILE A 10 5.37 6.62 1.70
C ILE A 10 6.85 6.49 2.05
N ALA A 11 7.29 7.02 3.20
CA ALA A 11 8.68 6.95 3.63
C ALA A 11 9.14 5.51 3.85
N GLU A 12 8.32 4.70 4.51
CA GLU A 12 8.63 3.29 4.79
C GLU A 12 8.64 2.47 3.50
N VAL A 13 7.66 2.68 2.63
CA VAL A 13 7.59 2.05 1.30
C VAL A 13 8.83 2.38 0.47
N LYS A 14 9.23 3.65 0.41
CA LYS A 14 10.46 4.07 -0.28
C LYS A 14 11.70 3.41 0.31
N ARG A 15 11.79 3.32 1.64
CA ARG A 15 12.92 2.70 2.33
C ARG A 15 13.03 1.21 2.00
N HIS A 16 11.91 0.49 2.01
CA HIS A 16 11.85 -0.92 1.61
C HIS A 16 12.13 -1.11 0.13
N LEU A 17 11.65 -0.22 -0.73
CA LEU A 17 11.88 -0.26 -2.18
C LEU A 17 13.35 0.04 -2.52
N GLN A 18 13.99 0.98 -1.81
CA GLN A 18 15.43 1.27 -1.95
C GLN A 18 16.30 0.12 -1.44
N ALA A 19 15.93 -0.48 -0.31
CA ALA A 19 16.64 -1.64 0.24
C ALA A 19 16.46 -2.89 -0.63
N ASN A 20 15.27 -3.07 -1.19
CA ASN A 20 14.96 -4.19 -2.07
C ASN A 20 13.93 -3.79 -3.15
N PRO A 21 14.40 -3.50 -4.39
CA PRO A 21 13.52 -3.06 -5.47
C PRO A 21 12.61 -4.16 -6.04
N LYS A 22 12.80 -5.42 -5.60
CA LYS A 22 11.90 -6.56 -5.92
C LYS A 22 10.83 -6.79 -4.84
N THR A 23 10.74 -5.92 -3.83
CA THR A 23 9.73 -6.04 -2.78
C THR A 23 8.34 -5.95 -3.39
N VAL A 24 7.52 -6.98 -3.12
CA VAL A 24 6.12 -7.01 -3.51
C VAL A 24 5.31 -6.34 -2.41
N PHE A 25 4.53 -5.33 -2.77
CA PHE A 25 3.62 -4.67 -1.84
C PHE A 25 2.22 -5.25 -2.00
N LEU A 26 1.56 -5.49 -0.88
CA LEU A 26 0.21 -6.06 -0.83
C LEU A 26 -0.73 -5.05 -0.15
N ILE A 27 -1.85 -4.74 -0.79
CA ILE A 27 -2.94 -4.00 -0.17
C ILE A 27 -3.91 -5.04 0.41
N GLY A 28 -3.95 -5.11 1.74
CA GLY A 28 -4.96 -5.85 2.49
C GLY A 28 -6.20 -4.98 2.67
N GLY A 29 -7.31 -5.35 2.03
CA GLY A 29 -8.60 -4.71 2.23
C GLY A 29 -9.60 -5.68 2.86
N ALA A 30 -10.35 -5.22 3.86
CA ALA A 30 -11.56 -5.92 4.28
C ALA A 30 -12.60 -5.89 3.14
N LYS A 31 -13.52 -6.86 3.11
CA LYS A 31 -14.54 -6.99 2.05
C LYS A 31 -15.42 -5.74 1.89
N GLU A 32 -15.55 -4.95 2.96
CA GLU A 32 -16.37 -3.75 3.03
C GLU A 32 -15.60 -2.45 2.70
N VAL A 33 -14.32 -2.55 2.32
CA VAL A 33 -13.54 -1.36 1.97
C VAL A 33 -14.07 -0.74 0.68
N PRO A 34 -14.42 0.55 0.67
CA PRO A 34 -14.85 1.26 -0.53
C PRO A 34 -13.79 1.20 -1.62
N TYR A 35 -14.22 1.12 -2.88
CA TYR A 35 -13.31 1.18 -4.02
C TYR A 35 -12.44 2.46 -4.01
N ASP A 36 -12.99 3.58 -3.51
CA ASP A 36 -12.27 4.84 -3.36
C ASP A 36 -11.03 4.73 -2.45
N GLU A 37 -11.14 3.98 -1.34
CA GLU A 37 -10.04 3.72 -0.42
C GLU A 37 -8.95 2.85 -1.08
N ILE A 38 -9.37 1.88 -1.89
CA ILE A 38 -8.46 1.04 -2.70
C ILE A 38 -7.65 1.91 -3.67
N ILE A 39 -8.31 2.85 -4.37
CA ILE A 39 -7.67 3.77 -5.31
C ILE A 39 -6.71 4.72 -4.58
N LYS A 40 -7.07 5.23 -3.40
CA LYS A 40 -6.18 6.08 -2.59
C LYS A 40 -4.93 5.32 -2.16
N ALA A 41 -5.08 4.08 -1.70
CA ALA A 41 -3.95 3.23 -1.32
C ALA A 41 -3.05 2.90 -2.52
N LEU A 42 -3.64 2.58 -3.68
CA LEU A 42 -2.90 2.36 -4.93
C LEU A 42 -2.12 3.60 -5.36
N ASN A 43 -2.76 4.77 -5.36
CA ASN A 43 -2.10 6.03 -5.71
C ASN A 43 -0.97 6.36 -4.74
N LEU A 44 -1.15 6.11 -3.44
CA LEU A 44 -0.11 6.32 -2.43
C LEU A 44 1.11 5.45 -2.69
N LEU A 45 0.92 4.14 -2.93
CA LEU A 45 2.01 3.22 -3.24
C LEU A 45 2.68 3.57 -4.58
N HIS A 46 1.90 3.98 -5.58
CA HIS A 46 2.42 4.42 -6.87
C HIS A 46 3.26 5.70 -6.73
N SER A 47 2.81 6.69 -5.97
CA SER A 47 3.57 7.90 -5.64
C SER A 47 4.84 7.60 -4.83
N ALA A 48 4.86 6.49 -4.09
CA ALA A 48 6.05 6.02 -3.39
C ALA A 48 7.07 5.30 -4.30
N GLY A 49 6.74 5.03 -5.56
CA GLY A 49 7.63 4.40 -6.55
C GLY A 49 7.46 2.88 -6.68
N VAL A 50 6.39 2.32 -6.10
CA VAL A 50 6.07 0.90 -6.21
C VAL A 50 5.58 0.60 -7.64
N LYS A 51 6.23 -0.36 -8.30
CA LYS A 51 5.86 -0.77 -9.68
C LYS A 51 4.77 -1.84 -9.73
N SER A 52 4.69 -2.68 -8.70
CA SER A 52 3.75 -3.80 -8.64
C SER A 52 3.10 -3.86 -7.28
N VAL A 53 1.78 -3.78 -7.28
CA VAL A 53 0.94 -3.90 -6.08
C VAL A 53 0.01 -5.08 -6.26
N GLY A 54 0.02 -6.01 -5.31
CA GLY A 54 -0.95 -7.10 -5.25
C GLY A 54 -2.15 -6.70 -4.38
N LEU A 55 -3.35 -7.00 -4.85
CA LEU A 55 -4.55 -6.84 -4.04
C LEU A 55 -4.84 -8.18 -3.36
N MET A 56 -4.94 -8.20 -2.03
CA MET A 56 -5.40 -9.36 -1.28
C MET A 56 -6.63 -8.96 -0.47
N THR A 57 -7.78 -9.53 -0.82
CA THR A 57 -8.96 -9.46 0.03
C THR A 57 -8.83 -10.54 1.09
N GLN A 58 -8.76 -10.13 2.36
CA GLN A 58 -8.82 -11.10 3.45
C GLN A 58 -10.30 -11.45 3.68
N PRO A 59 -10.71 -12.72 3.51
CA PRO A 59 -12.01 -13.16 4.00
C PRO A 59 -11.92 -13.12 5.53
N ILE A 60 -12.74 -12.25 6.13
CA ILE A 60 -13.07 -12.30 7.56
C ILE A 60 -13.70 -13.64 7.91
#